data_AF-A0A842N8P3-F1
#
_entry.id   AF-A0A842N8P3-F1
#
_cell.length_a   1.000
_cell.length_b   1.000
_cell.length_c   1.000
_cell.angle_alpha   90.00
_cell.angle_beta   90.00
_cell.angle_gamma   90.00
#
_symmetry.space_group_name_H-M   'P 1'
#
loop_
_entity.id
_entity.type
_entity.pdbx_description
1 polymer ?
#
loop_
_entity_poly.entity_id
_entity_poly.type
_entity_poly.pdbx_seq_one_letter_code
_entity_poly.pdbx_strand_id
1 'polypeptide(L)'
;MNEGFSIERAEPWGLEVDPVITSTIKATLNDIFGRSVTRSINKAMKAYSCNWEEVPCKAWLFSELLRRVIGEGHVIVEDLILENLYEKIGLEYEYIKGYEFHNYIEKIRIK
;
A
#
# COMPACT_ATOMS: atom_id res chain seq x y z
N MET A 1 -40.75 14.46 7.65
CA MET A 1 -40.27 14.42 9.04
C MET A 1 -39.63 13.05 9.18
N ASN A 2 -38.33 12.94 8.93
CA ASN A 2 -37.27 12.94 9.95
C ASN A 2 -37.56 11.92 11.07
N GLU A 3 -36.70 11.01 11.46
CA GLU A 3 -35.26 10.81 11.27
C GLU A 3 -34.97 9.39 11.77
N GLY A 4 -33.96 8.72 11.23
CA GLY A 4 -33.52 7.45 11.79
C GLY A 4 -32.54 6.67 10.93
N PHE A 5 -31.68 7.34 10.16
CA PHE A 5 -30.52 6.68 9.57
C PHE A 5 -29.41 6.64 10.63
N SER A 6 -29.58 5.73 11.61
CA SER A 6 -28.53 5.39 12.56
C SER A 6 -27.56 4.44 11.87
N ILE A 7 -26.46 4.98 11.36
CA ILE A 7 -25.24 4.19 11.11
C ILE A 7 -24.23 4.56 12.18
N GLU A 8 -24.48 4.05 13.39
CA GLU A 8 -23.44 3.82 14.37
C GLU A 8 -22.60 2.62 13.92
N ARG A 9 -21.52 2.88 13.20
CA ARG A 9 -20.19 2.25 13.33
C ARG A 9 -19.32 2.67 12.16
N ALA A 10 -18.47 3.66 12.40
CA ALA A 10 -17.20 3.71 11.69
C ALA A 10 -16.40 2.48 12.15
N GLU A 11 -16.24 1.49 11.28
CA GLU A 11 -15.30 0.38 11.47
C GLU A 11 -13.89 0.99 11.69
N PRO A 12 -13.17 0.68 12.77
CA PRO A 12 -12.00 1.48 13.12
C PRO A 12 -10.71 1.08 12.39
N TRP A 13 -10.66 -0.01 11.62
CA TRP A 13 -9.43 -0.45 10.95
C TRP A 13 -9.72 -1.26 9.68
N GLY A 14 -9.34 -0.72 8.52
CA GLY A 14 -9.32 -1.43 7.24
C GLY A 14 -10.48 -1.07 6.31
N LEU A 15 -10.22 -0.34 5.22
CA LEU A 15 -11.15 -0.28 4.10
C LEU A 15 -11.20 -1.65 3.40
N GLU A 16 -12.29 -2.00 2.71
CA GLU A 16 -12.40 -3.28 1.98
C GLU A 16 -11.24 -3.51 1.00
N VAL A 17 -10.62 -2.43 0.52
CA VAL A 17 -9.47 -2.46 -0.40
C VAL A 17 -8.12 -2.70 0.29
N ASP A 18 -8.00 -2.50 1.61
CA ASP A 18 -6.74 -2.61 2.36
C ASP A 18 -6.09 -4.02 2.26
N PRO A 19 -6.85 -5.13 2.32
CA PRO A 19 -6.31 -6.46 2.04
C PRO A 19 -5.81 -6.64 0.60
N VAL A 20 -6.45 -6.00 -0.38
CA VAL A 20 -6.03 -6.04 -1.79
C VAL A 20 -4.72 -5.29 -1.98
N ILE A 21 -4.59 -4.10 -1.39
CA ILE A 21 -3.34 -3.32 -1.37
C ILE A 21 -2.22 -4.14 -0.75
N THR A 22 -2.45 -4.64 0.47
CA THR A 22 -1.44 -5.39 1.25
C THR A 22 -0.99 -6.66 0.53
N SER A 23 -1.94 -7.43 -0.02
CA SER A 23 -1.62 -8.66 -0.75
C SER A 23 -0.85 -8.40 -2.04
N THR A 24 -1.17 -7.31 -2.74
CA THR A 24 -0.49 -6.93 -3.99
C THR A 24 0.94 -6.50 -3.72
N ILE A 25 1.16 -5.64 -2.72
CA ILE A 25 2.51 -5.26 -2.30
C ILE A 25 3.37 -6.50 -1.98
N LYS A 26 2.82 -7.43 -1.19
CA LYS A 26 3.53 -8.67 -0.84
C LYS A 26 3.84 -9.55 -2.05
N ALA A 27 2.89 -9.68 -2.97
CA ALA A 27 3.05 -10.46 -4.19
C ALA A 27 4.14 -9.84 -5.08
N THR A 28 4.04 -8.55 -5.41
CA THR A 28 5.02 -7.83 -6.23
C THR A 28 6.43 -7.91 -5.64
N LEU A 29 6.59 -7.70 -4.33
CA LEU A 29 7.90 -7.85 -3.67
C LEU A 29 8.46 -9.27 -3.77
N ASN A 30 7.61 -10.28 -3.61
CA ASN A 30 8.02 -11.68 -3.74
C ASN A 30 8.34 -12.05 -5.19
N ASP A 31 7.68 -11.46 -6.17
CA ASP A 31 7.93 -11.73 -7.59
C ASP A 31 9.25 -11.09 -8.05
N ILE A 32 9.55 -9.87 -7.59
CA ILE A 32 10.80 -9.17 -7.93
C ILE A 32 12.00 -9.79 -7.22
N PHE A 33 11.88 -10.04 -5.90
CA PHE A 33 13.04 -10.34 -5.07
C PHE A 33 13.04 -11.72 -4.42
N GLY A 34 11.97 -12.49 -4.60
CA GLY A 34 11.76 -13.74 -3.88
C GLY A 34 11.64 -13.56 -2.37
N ARG A 35 11.70 -14.67 -1.63
CA ARG A 35 11.47 -14.69 -0.17
C ARG A 35 12.55 -13.98 0.66
N SER A 36 13.75 -13.77 0.11
CA SER A 36 14.88 -13.24 0.88
C SER A 36 14.70 -11.77 1.24
N VAL A 37 14.44 -10.91 0.24
CA VAL A 37 14.27 -9.47 0.47
C VAL A 37 12.95 -9.15 1.16
N THR A 38 11.89 -9.91 0.89
CA THR A 38 10.63 -9.80 1.65
C THR A 38 10.86 -10.00 3.16
N ARG A 39 11.80 -10.88 3.54
CA ARG A 39 12.20 -11.02 4.95
C ARG A 39 12.96 -9.80 5.48
N SER A 40 13.83 -9.19 4.67
CA SER A 40 14.52 -7.93 5.02
C SER A 40 13.54 -6.77 5.21
N ILE A 41 12.55 -6.63 4.33
CA ILE A 41 11.48 -5.64 4.44
C ILE A 41 10.65 -5.89 5.70
N ASN A 42 10.26 -7.14 5.97
CA ASN A 42 9.59 -7.51 7.22
C ASN A 42 10.39 -7.14 8.47
N LYS A 43 11.71 -7.37 8.44
CA LYS A 43 12.60 -7.01 9.55
C LYS A 43 12.72 -5.49 9.70
N ALA A 44 12.79 -4.76 8.59
CA ALA A 44 12.78 -3.30 8.58
C ALA A 44 11.47 -2.78 9.17
N MET A 45 10.31 -3.21 8.67
CA MET A 45 8.99 -2.81 9.18
C MET A 45 8.85 -2.98 10.70
N LYS A 46 9.32 -4.11 11.26
CA LYS A 46 9.35 -4.35 12.71
C LYS A 46 10.18 -3.32 13.48
N ALA A 47 11.29 -2.84 12.91
CA ALA A 47 12.14 -1.83 13.54
C ALA A 47 11.45 -0.45 13.63
N TYR A 48 10.42 -0.20 12.81
CA TYR A 48 9.62 1.04 12.81
C TYR A 48 8.23 0.82 13.41
N SER A 49 8.02 -0.31 14.12
CA SER A 49 6.73 -0.68 14.71
C SER A 49 5.57 -0.59 13.70
N CYS A 50 5.84 -1.00 12.45
CA CYS A 50 4.87 -1.02 11.37
C CYS A 50 4.53 -2.49 11.04
N ASN A 51 3.24 -2.79 11.01
CA ASN A 51 2.73 -4.08 10.55
C ASN A 51 2.12 -3.96 9.15
N TRP A 52 1.93 -5.11 8.48
CA TRP A 52 1.40 -5.14 7.12
C TRP A 52 -0.01 -4.56 7.02
N GLU A 53 -0.82 -4.76 8.05
CA GLU A 53 -2.19 -4.27 8.17
C GLU A 53 -2.23 -2.73 8.22
N GLU A 54 -1.12 -2.10 8.62
CA GLU A 54 -1.01 -0.64 8.70
C GLU A 54 -0.42 -0.02 7.43
N VAL A 55 0.15 -0.83 6.52
CA VAL A 55 0.80 -0.32 5.29
C VAL A 55 -0.15 0.53 4.44
N PRO A 56 -1.43 0.14 4.21
CA PRO A 56 -2.36 1.00 3.46
C PRO A 56 -2.59 2.36 4.14
N CYS A 57 -2.63 2.40 5.47
CA CYS A 57 -2.77 3.64 6.26
C CYS A 57 -1.47 4.46 6.36
N LYS A 58 -0.32 3.80 6.27
CA LYS A 58 1.01 4.38 6.46
C LYS A 58 1.87 4.19 5.21
N ALA A 59 1.28 4.40 4.03
CA ALA A 59 1.94 4.16 2.75
C ALA A 59 3.23 5.00 2.58
N TRP A 60 3.24 6.22 3.15
CA TRP A 60 4.44 7.08 3.19
C TRP A 60 5.60 6.43 3.98
N LEU A 61 5.29 5.77 5.11
CA LEU A 61 6.29 5.09 5.92
C LEU A 61 6.82 3.86 5.18
N PHE A 62 5.94 3.15 4.47
CA PHE A 62 6.32 2.01 3.64
C PHE A 62 7.24 2.42 2.48
N SER A 63 6.94 3.51 1.78
CA SER A 63 7.81 4.08 0.73
C SER A 63 9.20 4.41 1.27
N GLU A 64 9.27 5.09 2.42
CA GLU A 64 10.54 5.40 3.08
C GLU A 64 11.31 4.14 3.52
N LEU A 65 10.62 3.11 4.00
CA LEU A 65 11.22 1.82 4.32
C LEU A 65 11.81 1.14 3.08
N LEU A 66 11.08 1.19 1.96
CA LEU A 66 11.52 0.65 0.68
C LEU A 66 12.80 1.33 0.20
N ARG A 67 12.83 2.67 0.25
CA ARG A 67 14.02 3.46 -0.05
C ARG A 67 15.23 3.07 0.80
N ARG A 68 15.03 2.80 2.10
CA ARG A 68 16.13 2.38 2.99
C ARG A 68 16.66 0.97 2.71
N VAL A 69 15.80 0.06 2.27
CA VAL A 69 16.18 -1.34 2.04
C VAL A 69 16.75 -1.54 0.63
N ILE A 70 16.15 -0.89 -0.37
CA ILE A 70 16.43 -1.10 -1.81
C ILE A 70 17.29 0.03 -2.38
N GLY A 71 17.34 1.20 -1.73
CA GLY A 71 18.03 2.38 -2.24
C GLY A 71 17.21 3.08 -3.33
N GLU A 72 17.90 3.78 -4.24
CA GLU A 72 17.26 4.55 -5.33
C GLU A 72 16.35 3.71 -6.22
N GLY A 73 16.59 2.39 -6.33
CA GLY A 73 15.73 1.47 -7.08
C GLY A 73 14.32 1.28 -6.52
N HIS A 74 14.01 1.84 -5.34
CA HIS A 74 12.67 1.75 -4.74
C HIS A 74 11.58 2.33 -5.64
N VAL A 75 11.87 3.40 -6.41
CA VAL A 75 10.89 4.02 -7.30
C VAL A 75 10.36 3.05 -8.35
N ILE A 76 11.22 2.19 -8.91
CA ILE A 76 10.82 1.17 -9.89
C ILE A 76 9.92 0.12 -9.23
N VAL A 77 10.19 -0.22 -7.96
CA VAL A 77 9.39 -1.19 -7.21
C VAL A 77 8.03 -0.60 -6.85
N GLU A 78 7.99 0.69 -6.48
CA GLU A 78 6.74 1.42 -6.23
C GLU A 78 5.87 1.46 -7.48
N ASP A 79 6.44 1.80 -8.64
CA ASP A 79 5.71 1.81 -9.91
C ASP A 79 5.14 0.42 -10.23
N LEU A 80 5.94 -0.65 -10.10
CA LEU A 80 5.47 -2.03 -10.30
C LEU A 80 4.37 -2.44 -9.33
N ILE A 81 4.43 -1.98 -8.08
CA ILE A 81 3.36 -2.22 -7.11
C ILE A 81 2.08 -1.53 -7.56
N LEU A 82 2.18 -0.28 -8.00
CA LEU A 82 1.02 0.51 -8.45
C LEU A 82 0.41 -0.07 -9.72
N GLU A 83 1.20 -0.43 -10.71
CA GLU A 83 0.74 -1.11 -11.94
C GLU A 83 -0.06 -2.36 -11.61
N ASN A 84 0.53 -3.28 -10.82
CA ASN A 84 -0.14 -4.51 -10.41
C ASN A 84 -1.41 -4.25 -9.59
N LEU A 85 -1.40 -3.22 -8.74
CA LEU A 85 -2.53 -2.88 -7.90
C LEU A 85 -3.70 -2.33 -8.72
N TYR A 86 -3.42 -1.41 -9.62
CA TYR A 86 -4.40 -0.81 -10.52
C TYR A 86 -5.01 -1.87 -11.44
N GLU A 87 -4.18 -2.72 -12.05
CA GLU A 87 -4.66 -3.84 -12.88
C GLU A 87 -5.61 -4.76 -12.08
N LYS A 88 -5.22 -5.11 -10.85
CA LYS A 88 -6.00 -6.02 -9.99
C LYS A 88 -7.36 -5.47 -9.57
N ILE A 89 -7.50 -4.15 -9.48
CA ILE A 89 -8.77 -3.47 -9.20
C ILE A 89 -9.51 -3.02 -10.46
N GLY A 90 -9.03 -3.42 -11.65
CA GLY A 90 -9.66 -3.12 -12.94
C GLY A 90 -9.57 -1.65 -13.35
N LEU A 91 -8.52 -0.94 -12.91
CA LEU A 91 -8.24 0.45 -13.28
C LEU A 91 -6.95 0.54 -14.09
N GLU A 92 -6.84 1.60 -14.89
CA GLU A 92 -5.61 1.93 -15.59
C GLU A 92 -4.69 2.75 -14.69
N TYR A 93 -3.43 2.33 -14.58
CA TYR A 93 -2.42 3.10 -13.87
C TYR A 93 -1.97 4.27 -14.75
N GLU A 94 -2.13 5.49 -14.23
CA GLU A 94 -1.71 6.72 -14.92
C GLU A 94 -0.73 7.48 -14.05
N TYR A 95 0.40 7.86 -14.63
CA TYR A 95 1.35 8.75 -13.97
C TYR A 95 0.76 10.16 -13.80
N ILE A 96 0.65 10.59 -12.54
CA ILE A 96 0.25 11.94 -12.15
C ILE A 96 1.47 12.67 -11.64
N LYS A 97 1.82 13.78 -12.30
CA LYS A 97 2.97 14.60 -11.91
C LYS A 97 2.84 15.08 -10.46
N GLY A 98 3.86 14.82 -9.64
CA GLY A 98 3.92 15.23 -8.24
C GLY A 98 3.20 14.28 -7.28
N TYR A 99 2.60 13.21 -7.77
CA TYR A 99 2.14 12.12 -6.90
C TYR A 99 3.32 11.23 -6.53
N GLU A 100 3.43 10.93 -5.26
CA GLU A 100 4.26 9.87 -4.71
C GLU A 100 3.42 8.62 -4.45
N PHE A 101 4.07 7.49 -4.15
CA PHE A 101 3.42 6.21 -3.87
C PHE A 101 2.22 6.33 -2.93
N HIS A 102 2.37 7.07 -1.83
CA HIS A 102 1.31 7.24 -0.83
C HIS A 102 0.06 7.94 -1.37
N ASN A 103 0.21 8.88 -2.32
CA ASN A 103 -0.93 9.58 -2.92
C ASN A 103 -1.79 8.64 -3.76
N TYR A 104 -1.18 7.68 -4.47
CA TYR A 104 -1.92 6.67 -5.22
C TYR A 104 -2.66 5.70 -4.30
N ILE A 105 -2.00 5.26 -3.21
CA ILE A 105 -2.65 4.40 -2.23
C ILE A 105 -3.85 5.11 -1.58
N GLU A 106 -3.70 6.38 -1.19
CA GLU A 106 -4.81 7.19 -0.66
C GLU A 106 -5.94 7.35 -1.67
N LYS A 107 -5.63 7.60 -2.95
CA LYS A 107 -6.63 7.70 -4.02
C LYS A 107 -7.46 6.42 -4.18
N ILE A 108 -6.84 5.25 -4.02
CA ILE A 108 -7.53 3.95 -4.08
C ILE A 108 -8.40 3.75 -2.84
N ARG A 109 -7.91 4.14 -1.66
CA ARG A 109 -8.60 3.98 -0.37
C ARG A 109 -9.85 4.85 -0.24
N ILE A 110 -9.90 6.01 -0.90
CA ILE A 110 -11.06 6.91 -0.83
C ILE A 110 -12.20 6.48 -1.78
N LYS A 111 -11.94 5.53 -2.69
CA LYS A 111 -12.86 5.13 -3.75
C LYS A 111 -13.78 3.99 -3.31
#